data_AF-A0A2D9DPX9-F1
#
_entry.id   AF-A0A2D9DPX9-F1
#
_cell.length_a   1.000
_cell.length_b   1.000
_cell.length_c   1.000
_cell.angle_alpha   90.00
_cell.angle_beta   90.00
_cell.angle_gamma   90.00
#
_symmetry.space_group_name_H-M   'P 1'
#
loop_
_entity.id
_entity.type
_entity.pdbx_description
1 polymer ?
#
loop_
_entity_poly.entity_id
_entity_poly.type
_entity_poly.pdbx_seq_one_letter_code
_entity_poly.pdbx_strand_id
1 'polypeptide(L)'
;MDDFTLDALAPSPDGAGMITLTVDAERVRQLAALRRVTPLYELIYNVLGQLPPVNNIGYHEKNIFPDHWGGVRRAHSIFKGLKRPMNDHDLDGNVYVYVMSPPYTYRYIAHMACTAKRYDAPANTVFAVYVIFDDNNFDKGFIVNWEWIGSDPDNPKLPRDHTERYEQQVWTNG
;
A
#
# COMPACT_ATOMS: atom_id res chain seq x y z
N MET A 1 -8.89 20.98 15.36
CA MET A 1 -8.32 20.56 14.06
C MET A 1 -8.72 19.12 13.95
N ASP A 2 -9.75 18.82 13.15
CA ASP A 2 -10.34 17.50 13.12
C ASP A 2 -9.29 16.46 12.73
N ASP A 3 -9.22 15.39 13.50
CA ASP A 3 -8.27 14.30 13.30
C ASP A 3 -8.74 13.51 12.08
N PHE A 4 -8.19 13.83 10.91
CA PHE A 4 -8.51 13.13 9.67
C PHE A 4 -7.88 11.74 9.73
N THR A 5 -8.67 10.72 10.11
CA THR A 5 -8.26 9.33 9.97
C THR A 5 -8.36 8.92 8.49
N LEU A 6 -7.27 8.35 7.97
CA LEU A 6 -7.23 7.77 6.64
C LEU A 6 -7.30 6.26 6.80
N ASP A 7 -8.48 5.71 6.50
CA ASP A 7 -8.78 4.30 6.73
C ASP A 7 -8.82 3.52 5.41
N ALA A 8 -8.25 2.32 5.43
CA ALA A 8 -8.19 1.39 4.32
C ALA A 8 -8.83 0.05 4.69
N LEU A 9 -9.73 -0.46 3.87
CA LEU A 9 -10.22 -1.83 4.02
C LEU A 9 -9.16 -2.82 3.54
N ALA A 10 -8.92 -3.88 4.29
CA ALA A 10 -7.92 -4.90 4.01
C ALA A 10 -8.44 -6.30 4.38
N PRO A 11 -7.94 -7.39 3.77
CA PRO A 11 -8.21 -8.75 4.26
C PRO A 11 -7.63 -8.95 5.67
N SER A 12 -8.33 -9.67 6.53
CA SER A 12 -7.79 -10.04 7.84
C SER A 12 -6.65 -11.05 7.69
N PRO A 13 -5.53 -10.94 8.43
CA PRO A 13 -4.42 -11.90 8.35
C PRO A 13 -4.79 -13.34 8.71
N ASP A 14 -5.84 -13.56 9.50
CA ASP A 14 -6.39 -14.88 9.85
C ASP A 14 -7.42 -15.40 8.83
N GLY A 15 -7.75 -14.61 7.80
CA GLY A 15 -8.76 -14.94 6.80
C GLY A 15 -10.22 -14.79 7.27
N ALA A 16 -10.49 -14.23 8.46
CA ALA A 16 -11.83 -14.10 9.01
C ALA A 16 -12.75 -13.12 8.26
N GLY A 17 -12.20 -12.29 7.37
CA GLY A 17 -12.98 -11.32 6.59
C GLY A 17 -12.18 -10.10 6.18
N MET A 18 -12.82 -8.93 6.22
CA MET A 18 -12.19 -7.63 5.99
C MET A 18 -12.08 -6.87 7.30
N ILE A 19 -10.98 -6.15 7.46
CA ILE A 19 -10.67 -5.26 8.59
C ILE A 19 -10.37 -3.85 8.10
N THR A 20 -10.36 -2.89 9.02
CA THR A 20 -9.98 -1.52 8.75
C THR A 20 -8.56 -1.27 9.27
N LEU A 21 -7.71 -0.72 8.42
CA LEU A 21 -6.37 -0.28 8.74
C LEU A 21 -6.30 1.24 8.70
N THR A 22 -5.75 1.86 9.74
CA THR A 22 -5.58 3.31 9.82
C THR A 22 -4.16 3.68 9.39
N VAL A 23 -4.02 4.68 8.54
CA VAL A 23 -2.71 5.16 8.10
C VAL A 23 -2.10 6.05 9.18
N ASP A 24 -0.83 5.85 9.48
CA ASP A 24 -0.10 6.72 10.41
C ASP A 24 -0.07 8.17 9.91
N ALA A 25 -0.74 9.05 10.66
CA ALA A 25 -0.84 10.48 10.36
C ALA A 25 0.51 11.19 10.46
N GLU A 26 1.47 10.70 11.25
CA GLU A 26 2.81 11.27 11.28
C GLU A 26 3.52 11.04 9.95
N ARG A 27 3.50 9.81 9.43
CA ARG A 27 4.05 9.47 8.11
C ARG A 27 3.49 10.37 7.00
N VAL A 28 2.18 10.59 6.98
CA VAL A 28 1.52 11.46 5.98
C VAL A 28 2.01 12.90 6.11
N ARG A 29 2.07 13.43 7.34
CA ARG A 29 2.57 14.79 7.62
C ARG A 29 4.04 14.95 7.19
N GLN A 30 4.89 13.97 7.45
CA GLN A 30 6.29 13.98 7.02
C GLN A 30 6.42 14.02 5.50
N LEU A 31 5.68 13.17 4.77
CA LEU A 31 5.68 13.16 3.31
C LEU A 31 5.20 14.50 2.72
N ALA A 32 4.15 15.07 3.30
CA ALA A 32 3.62 16.38 2.90
C ALA A 32 4.64 17.50 3.16
N ALA A 33 5.27 17.53 4.33
CA ALA A 33 6.29 18.51 4.70
C ALA A 33 7.50 18.45 3.75
N LEU A 34 7.91 17.25 3.34
CA LEU A 34 9.00 17.02 2.38
C LEU A 34 8.58 17.19 0.92
N ARG A 35 7.32 17.59 0.65
CA ARG A 35 6.74 17.72 -0.70
C ARG A 35 6.90 16.45 -1.55
N ARG A 36 6.85 15.28 -0.92
CA ARG A 36 6.92 13.97 -1.58
C ARG A 36 5.52 13.60 -2.11
N VAL A 37 5.14 14.20 -3.24
CA VAL A 37 3.78 14.06 -3.79
C VAL A 37 3.50 12.66 -4.34
N THR A 38 4.47 12.02 -5.00
CA THR A 38 4.28 10.67 -5.57
C THR A 38 3.90 9.63 -4.50
N PRO A 39 4.63 9.51 -3.37
CA PRO A 39 4.20 8.62 -2.27
C PRO A 39 2.81 8.91 -1.72
N LEU A 40 2.37 10.18 -1.71
CA LEU A 40 1.00 10.54 -1.30
C LEU A 40 -0.04 10.08 -2.32
N TYR A 41 0.27 10.12 -3.61
CA TYR A 41 -0.62 9.56 -4.64
C TYR A 41 -0.66 8.02 -4.59
N GLU A 42 0.48 7.38 -4.32
CA GLU A 42 0.55 5.93 -4.08
C GLU A 42 -0.26 5.53 -2.83
N LEU A 43 -0.20 6.31 -1.75
CA LEU A 43 -1.06 6.12 -0.58
C LEU A 43 -2.54 6.15 -0.99
N ILE A 44 -2.98 7.24 -1.60
CA ILE A 44 -4.40 7.43 -1.92
C ILE A 44 -4.90 6.34 -2.87
N TYR A 45 -4.10 6.00 -3.89
CA TYR A 45 -4.51 5.04 -4.91
C TYR A 45 -4.24 3.58 -4.53
N ASN A 46 -2.97 3.23 -4.29
CA ASN A 46 -2.57 1.84 -4.08
C ASN A 46 -2.95 1.35 -2.68
N VAL A 47 -2.94 2.21 -1.65
CA VAL A 47 -3.31 1.80 -0.27
C VAL A 47 -4.81 2.00 0.01
N LEU A 48 -5.35 3.21 -0.21
CA LEU A 48 -6.75 3.51 0.11
C LEU A 48 -7.74 3.08 -0.99
N GLY A 49 -7.26 2.84 -2.21
CA GLY A 49 -8.13 2.49 -3.35
C GLY A 49 -8.97 3.66 -3.85
N GLN A 50 -8.54 4.89 -3.59
CA GLN A 50 -9.21 6.13 -3.96
C GLN A 50 -8.42 6.86 -5.06
N LEU A 51 -9.07 7.79 -5.74
CA LEU A 51 -8.38 8.63 -6.71
C LEU A 51 -7.71 9.81 -6.03
N PRO A 52 -6.53 10.26 -6.52
CA PRO A 52 -5.94 11.52 -6.06
C PRO A 52 -6.96 12.66 -6.15
N PRO A 53 -7.19 13.42 -5.06
CA PRO A 53 -8.19 14.48 -5.00
C PRO A 53 -7.66 15.75 -5.67
N VAL A 54 -7.41 15.67 -6.98
CA VAL A 54 -6.95 16.78 -7.81
C VAL A 54 -8.00 17.13 -8.86
N ASN A 55 -8.01 18.40 -9.24
CA ASN A 55 -8.93 18.87 -10.28
C ASN A 55 -8.70 18.13 -11.60
N ASN A 56 -9.80 17.79 -12.27
CA ASN A 56 -9.81 17.10 -13.55
C ASN A 56 -9.00 15.78 -13.55
N ILE A 57 -9.06 15.01 -12.46
CA ILE A 57 -8.57 13.62 -12.47
C ILE A 57 -9.21 12.86 -13.64
N GLY A 58 -8.40 12.15 -14.44
CA GLY A 58 -8.86 11.57 -15.71
C GLY A 58 -8.51 12.41 -16.95
N TYR A 59 -8.04 13.65 -16.80
CA TYR A 59 -7.69 14.52 -17.94
C TYR A 59 -6.65 13.92 -18.89
N HIS A 60 -5.69 13.15 -18.37
CA HIS A 60 -4.61 12.56 -19.15
C HIS A 60 -4.97 11.19 -19.72
N GLU A 61 -6.13 10.66 -19.34
CA GLU A 61 -6.57 9.30 -19.59
C GLU A 61 -7.58 9.26 -20.76
N LYS A 62 -7.20 8.57 -21.85
CA LYS A 62 -7.93 8.60 -23.12
C LYS A 62 -9.26 7.82 -23.14
N ASN A 63 -9.58 7.03 -22.12
CA ASN A 63 -10.69 6.05 -22.11
C ASN A 63 -11.57 6.18 -20.84
N ILE A 64 -12.80 5.62 -20.92
CA ILE A 64 -13.74 5.47 -19.79
C ILE A 64 -13.00 4.90 -18.58
N PHE A 65 -13.25 5.51 -17.43
CA PHE A 65 -12.36 5.47 -16.27
C PHE A 65 -13.01 4.70 -15.09
N PRO A 66 -13.12 3.35 -15.13
CA PRO A 66 -13.55 2.58 -13.97
C PRO A 66 -12.34 2.27 -13.10
N ASP A 67 -11.88 3.28 -12.34
CA ASP A 67 -10.66 3.15 -11.56
C ASP A 67 -10.95 2.72 -10.13
N HIS A 68 -11.15 1.40 -9.97
CA HIS A 68 -11.39 0.77 -8.68
C HIS A 68 -10.32 -0.29 -8.36
N TRP A 69 -9.22 -0.31 -9.12
CA TRP A 69 -8.22 -1.40 -9.13
C TRP A 69 -7.15 -1.30 -8.03
N GLY A 70 -7.09 -0.19 -7.30
CA GLY A 70 -6.22 -0.02 -6.14
C GLY A 70 -6.82 -0.50 -4.82
N GLY A 71 -6.06 -0.28 -3.75
CA GLY A 71 -6.44 -0.50 -2.38
C GLY A 71 -5.90 -1.79 -1.80
N VAL A 72 -5.51 -1.75 -0.53
CA VAL A 72 -5.01 -2.90 0.24
C VAL A 72 -6.03 -4.04 0.38
N ARG A 73 -7.32 -3.75 0.20
CA ARG A 73 -8.41 -4.74 0.02
C ARG A 73 -8.14 -5.76 -1.09
N ARG A 74 -7.25 -5.45 -2.03
CA ARG A 74 -6.86 -6.31 -3.15
C ARG A 74 -5.54 -7.04 -2.93
N ALA A 75 -5.03 -7.05 -1.71
CA ALA A 75 -3.88 -7.88 -1.36
C ALA A 75 -4.17 -9.34 -1.76
N HIS A 76 -3.16 -10.01 -2.28
CA HIS A 76 -3.23 -11.44 -2.65
C HIS A 76 -2.38 -12.31 -1.73
N SER A 77 -1.53 -11.71 -0.90
CA SER A 77 -0.76 -12.40 0.13
C SER A 77 -0.46 -11.47 1.31
N ILE A 78 -0.40 -12.05 2.50
CA ILE A 78 0.02 -11.36 3.72
C ILE A 78 1.14 -12.19 4.36
N PHE A 79 2.23 -11.51 4.67
CA PHE A 79 3.37 -12.07 5.38
C PHE A 79 3.45 -11.51 6.80
N LYS A 80 4.04 -12.26 7.72
CA LYS A 80 4.34 -11.83 9.08
C LYS A 80 5.83 -11.99 9.36
N GLY A 81 6.36 -11.07 10.15
CA GLY A 81 7.72 -11.11 10.69
C GLY A 81 8.73 -10.69 9.64
N LEU A 82 9.27 -9.49 9.77
CA LEU A 82 10.25 -8.93 8.85
C LEU A 82 11.66 -9.37 9.28
N LYS A 83 12.38 -10.13 8.43
CA LYS A 83 13.73 -10.62 8.76
C LYS A 83 14.86 -9.61 8.52
N ARG A 84 14.51 -8.36 8.19
CA ARG A 84 15.45 -7.27 7.90
C ARG A 84 15.19 -6.15 8.90
N PRO A 85 16.25 -5.54 9.48
CA PRO A 85 16.08 -4.54 10.53
C PRO A 85 15.25 -3.37 10.00
N MET A 86 14.06 -3.17 10.55
CA MET A 86 13.37 -1.89 10.46
C MET A 86 14.06 -0.94 11.44
N ASN A 87 14.13 0.35 11.12
CA ASN A 87 14.89 1.32 11.92
C ASN A 87 14.41 1.43 13.40
N ASP A 88 13.26 0.83 13.76
CA ASP A 88 12.78 0.73 15.13
C ASP A 88 13.06 -0.67 15.70
N HIS A 89 14.03 -0.69 16.61
CA HIS A 89 14.43 -1.85 17.39
C HIS A 89 13.21 -2.50 18.09
N ASP A 90 13.00 -3.79 17.84
CA ASP A 90 12.08 -4.75 18.50
C ASP A 90 10.66 -4.93 17.96
N LEU A 91 10.24 -4.25 16.89
CA LEU A 91 8.91 -4.48 16.29
C LEU A 91 8.89 -5.40 15.06
N ASP A 92 10.08 -5.77 14.55
CA ASP A 92 10.25 -6.53 13.31
C ASP A 92 9.40 -7.83 13.25
N GLY A 93 9.27 -8.56 14.37
CA GLY A 93 8.51 -9.80 14.45
C GLY A 93 6.98 -9.62 14.36
N ASN A 94 6.47 -8.41 14.60
CA ASN A 94 5.04 -8.11 14.61
C ASN A 94 4.58 -7.29 13.40
N VAL A 95 5.46 -7.07 12.42
CA VAL A 95 5.09 -6.40 11.17
C VAL A 95 4.39 -7.39 10.24
N TYR A 96 3.22 -6.99 9.75
CA TYR A 96 2.48 -7.67 8.70
C TYR A 96 2.68 -6.93 7.39
N VAL A 97 2.90 -7.67 6.31
CA VAL A 97 3.17 -7.10 4.99
C VAL A 97 2.12 -7.60 4.02
N TYR A 98 1.24 -6.69 3.61
CA TYR A 98 0.24 -6.90 2.59
C TYR A 98 0.87 -6.69 1.22
N VAL A 99 0.78 -7.69 0.37
CA VAL A 99 1.34 -7.64 -0.99
C VAL A 99 0.21 -7.60 -2.00
N MET A 100 0.34 -6.69 -2.95
CA MET A 100 -0.61 -6.49 -4.04
C MET A 100 0.13 -6.25 -5.36
N SER A 101 -0.57 -6.46 -6.47
CA SER A 101 -0.06 -6.24 -7.83
C SER A 101 -1.01 -5.31 -8.61
N PRO A 102 -1.14 -4.04 -8.18
CA PRO A 102 -2.05 -3.12 -8.84
C PRO A 102 -1.55 -2.84 -10.27
N PRO A 103 -2.45 -2.74 -11.26
CA PRO A 103 -2.05 -2.55 -12.66
C PRO A 103 -1.47 -1.15 -12.92
N TYR A 104 -1.79 -0.19 -12.07
CA TYR A 104 -1.46 1.22 -12.26
C TYR A 104 -0.91 1.86 -10.99
N THR A 105 -0.31 3.03 -11.17
CA THR A 105 0.06 3.98 -10.13
C THR A 105 -0.18 5.41 -10.59
N TYR A 106 -0.26 6.34 -9.64
CA TYR A 106 -0.37 7.77 -9.92
C TYR A 106 0.93 8.49 -9.60
N ARG A 107 1.37 9.34 -10.53
CA ARG A 107 2.55 10.18 -10.34
C ARG A 107 2.19 11.64 -10.52
N TYR A 108 2.92 12.48 -9.79
CA TYR A 108 2.87 13.92 -9.99
C TYR A 108 3.46 14.30 -11.34
N ILE A 109 2.74 15.15 -12.07
CA ILE A 109 3.24 15.86 -13.24
C ILE A 109 2.90 17.35 -13.11
N ALA A 110 3.81 18.21 -13.54
CA ALA A 110 3.57 19.64 -13.57
C ALA A 110 2.66 19.98 -14.78
N HIS A 111 1.36 20.09 -14.55
CA HIS A 111 0.39 20.43 -15.59
C HIS A 111 -0.77 21.26 -15.02
N MET A 112 -1.18 22.31 -15.74
CA MET A 112 -2.14 23.31 -15.22
C MET A 112 -3.56 22.78 -15.02
N ALA A 113 -3.98 21.79 -15.83
CA ALA A 113 -5.35 21.25 -15.72
C ALA A 113 -5.48 20.16 -14.67
N CYS A 114 -4.45 19.34 -14.49
CA CYS A 114 -4.48 18.15 -13.64
C CYS A 114 -3.04 17.70 -13.35
N THR A 115 -2.66 17.67 -12.08
CA THR A 115 -1.28 17.35 -11.65
C THR A 115 -1.03 15.87 -11.40
N ALA A 116 -2.05 15.03 -11.57
CA ALA A 116 -1.93 13.59 -11.40
C ALA A 116 -2.11 12.92 -12.77
N LYS A 117 -1.22 11.99 -13.09
CA LYS A 117 -1.34 11.16 -14.28
C LYS A 117 -1.16 9.70 -13.92
N ARG A 118 -2.01 8.85 -14.49
CA ARG A 118 -1.88 7.41 -14.38
C ARG A 118 -0.71 6.89 -15.21
N TYR A 119 0.04 5.99 -14.61
CA TYR A 119 1.10 5.22 -15.24
C TYR A 119 0.85 3.73 -15.00
N ASP A 120 1.36 2.89 -15.89
CA ASP A 120 1.47 1.46 -15.61
C ASP A 120 2.32 1.25 -14.36
N ALA A 121 1.96 0.25 -13.56
CA ALA A 121 2.78 -0.17 -12.44
C ALA A 121 4.20 -0.53 -12.92
N PRO A 122 5.24 -0.27 -12.11
CA PRO A 122 6.61 -0.62 -12.50
C PRO A 122 6.73 -2.12 -12.84
N ALA A 123 7.37 -2.43 -13.97
CA ALA A 123 7.53 -3.82 -14.41
C ALA A 123 8.34 -4.63 -13.39
N ASN A 124 7.98 -5.92 -13.23
CA ASN A 124 8.64 -6.85 -12.30
C ASN A 124 8.65 -6.35 -10.85
N THR A 125 7.56 -5.72 -10.42
CA THR A 125 7.39 -5.26 -9.04
C THR A 125 6.03 -5.65 -8.48
N VAL A 126 5.99 -5.76 -7.16
CA VAL A 126 4.78 -5.82 -6.35
C VAL A 126 4.77 -4.62 -5.41
N PHE A 127 3.59 -4.23 -4.95
CA PHE A 127 3.43 -3.15 -4.00
C PHE A 127 3.18 -3.74 -2.61
N ALA A 128 4.00 -3.33 -1.65
CA ALA A 128 3.99 -3.84 -0.29
C ALA A 128 3.51 -2.74 0.68
N VAL A 129 2.60 -3.10 1.58
CA VAL A 129 2.08 -2.23 2.63
C VAL A 129 2.39 -2.85 3.98
N TYR A 130 3.12 -2.12 4.81
CA TYR A 130 3.60 -2.55 6.12
C TYR A 130 2.64 -2.10 7.20
N VAL A 131 2.19 -3.04 8.03
CA VAL A 131 1.13 -2.86 9.00
C VAL A 131 1.58 -3.40 10.35
N ILE A 132 1.32 -2.66 11.43
CA ILE A 132 1.52 -3.10 12.81
C ILE A 132 0.14 -3.20 13.47
N PHE A 133 -0.11 -4.26 14.23
CA PHE A 133 -1.33 -4.41 15.00
C PHE A 133 -1.05 -4.18 16.49
N ASP A 134 -1.99 -3.54 17.18
CA ASP A 134 -1.90 -3.31 18.64
C ASP A 134 -2.01 -4.63 19.41
N ASP A 135 -2.74 -5.61 18.87
CA ASP A 135 -2.98 -6.91 19.47
C ASP A 135 -2.99 -8.05 18.43
N ASN A 136 -3.16 -9.27 18.93
CA ASN A 136 -3.25 -10.47 18.09
C ASN A 136 -4.66 -10.72 17.52
N ASN A 137 -5.64 -9.89 17.86
CA ASN A 137 -7.03 -10.06 17.40
C ASN A 137 -7.30 -9.32 16.08
N PHE A 138 -6.32 -8.56 15.58
CA PHE A 138 -6.43 -7.79 14.35
C PHE A 138 -7.52 -6.71 14.37
N ASP A 139 -7.94 -6.28 15.56
CA ASP A 139 -9.01 -5.29 15.75
C ASP A 139 -8.57 -3.89 15.31
N LYS A 140 -7.28 -3.57 15.49
CA LYS A 140 -6.68 -2.28 15.14
C LYS A 140 -5.31 -2.47 14.51
N GLY A 141 -5.19 -2.10 13.23
CA GLY A 141 -3.95 -2.12 12.48
C GLY A 141 -3.56 -0.74 11.98
N PHE A 142 -2.27 -0.44 12.01
CA PHE A 142 -1.68 0.83 11.57
C PHE A 142 -0.77 0.61 10.37
N ILE A 143 -1.05 1.30 9.26
CA ILE A 143 -0.17 1.32 8.09
C ILE A 143 0.98 2.31 8.37
N VAL A 144 2.18 1.76 8.54
CA VAL A 144 3.38 2.53 8.90
C VAL A 144 4.24 2.86 7.69
N ASN A 145 4.17 2.05 6.62
CA ASN A 145 4.93 2.29 5.40
C ASN A 145 4.32 1.59 4.18
N TRP A 146 4.72 2.01 2.98
CA TRP A 146 4.41 1.33 1.72
C TRP A 146 5.52 1.58 0.70
N GLU A 147 5.76 0.63 -0.20
CA GLU A 147 6.74 0.77 -1.26
C GLU A 147 6.54 -0.24 -2.40
N TRP A 148 7.15 0.03 -3.55
CA TRP A 148 7.33 -0.94 -4.62
C TRP A 148 8.57 -1.79 -4.36
N ILE A 149 8.44 -3.10 -4.42
CA ILE A 149 9.56 -4.05 -4.29
C ILE A 149 9.62 -4.97 -5.50
N GLY A 150 10.82 -5.44 -5.83
CA GLY A 150 11.00 -6.38 -6.94
C GLY A 150 10.16 -7.65 -6.73
N SER A 151 9.51 -8.11 -7.79
CA SER A 151 8.77 -9.37 -7.77
C SER A 151 9.71 -10.56 -7.95
N ASP A 152 9.27 -11.70 -7.44
CA ASP A 152 9.91 -12.99 -7.68
C ASP A 152 9.77 -13.36 -9.17
N PRO A 153 10.85 -13.82 -9.84
CA PRO A 153 10.80 -14.16 -11.27
C PRO A 153 10.00 -15.43 -11.56
N ASP A 154 9.94 -16.38 -10.62
CA ASP A 154 9.23 -17.65 -10.76
C ASP A 154 7.76 -17.50 -10.33
N ASN A 155 7.48 -16.57 -9.41
CA ASN A 155 6.13 -16.19 -9.02
C ASN A 155 5.94 -14.66 -8.94
N PRO A 156 5.59 -13.98 -10.06
CA PRO A 156 5.49 -12.51 -10.11
C PRO A 156 4.47 -11.85 -9.16
N LYS A 157 3.61 -12.64 -8.50
CA LYS A 157 2.72 -12.14 -7.45
C LYS A 157 3.46 -11.95 -6.13
N LEU A 158 4.58 -12.62 -5.90
CA LEU A 158 5.28 -12.55 -4.62
C LEU A 158 6.47 -11.57 -4.67
N PRO A 159 6.88 -11.04 -3.51
CA PRO A 159 8.15 -10.33 -3.39
C PRO A 159 9.31 -11.24 -3.74
N ARG A 160 10.34 -10.69 -4.38
CA ARG A 160 11.62 -11.38 -4.57
C ARG A 160 12.22 -11.75 -3.21
N ASP A 161 12.73 -12.97 -3.09
CA ASP A 161 13.35 -13.48 -1.85
C ASP A 161 12.36 -13.43 -0.67
N HIS A 162 11.06 -13.68 -0.90
CA HIS A 162 10.04 -13.60 0.15
C HIS A 162 10.33 -14.54 1.33
N THR A 163 10.94 -15.70 1.07
CA THR A 163 11.37 -16.68 2.09
C THR A 163 12.47 -16.14 3.01
N GLU A 164 13.35 -15.29 2.49
CA GLU A 164 14.44 -14.65 3.20
C GLU A 164 13.99 -13.33 3.83
N ARG A 165 13.00 -12.65 3.25
CA ARG A 165 12.46 -11.37 3.74
C ARG A 165 11.50 -11.53 4.91
N TYR A 166 10.74 -12.62 4.94
CA TYR A 166 9.65 -12.80 5.89
C TYR A 166 9.77 -14.12 6.66
N GLU A 167 9.25 -14.16 7.88
CA GLU A 167 9.20 -15.37 8.69
C GLU A 167 8.19 -16.38 8.16
N GLN A 168 6.98 -15.91 7.83
CA GLN A 168 5.91 -16.78 7.37
C GLN A 168 4.91 -16.04 6.50
N GLN A 169 4.25 -16.78 5.60
CA GLN A 169 3.06 -16.33 4.89
C GLN A 169 1.83 -16.75 5.70
N VAL A 170 1.06 -15.77 6.21
CA VAL A 170 -0.10 -16.03 7.07
C VAL A 170 -1.41 -16.12 6.29
N TRP A 171 -1.46 -15.51 5.11
CA TRP A 171 -2.65 -15.52 4.27
C TRP A 171 -2.30 -15.44 2.78
N THR A 172 -3.16 -16.03 1.95
CA THR A 172 -3.09 -15.95 0.49
C THR A 172 -4.49 -15.97 -0.11
N ASN A 173 -4.71 -15.21 -1.17
CA ASN A 173 -5.90 -15.29 -2.02
C ASN A 173 -5.52 -16.03 -3.31
N GLY A 174 -6.27 -17.08 -3.64
CA GLY A 174 -6.06 -17.90 -4.84
C GLY A 174 -6.19 -17.12 -6.14
#